data_AF-A0A6M1SW58-F1
#
_entry.id   AF-A0A6M1SW58-F1
#
_cell.length_a   1.000
_cell.length_b   1.000
_cell.length_c   1.000
_cell.angle_alpha   90.00
_cell.angle_beta   90.00
_cell.angle_gamma   90.00
#
_symmetry.space_group_name_H-M   'P 1'
#
loop_
_entity.id
_entity.type
_entity.pdbx_description
1 polymer ?
#
loop_
_entity_poly.entity_id
_entity_poly.type
_entity_poly.pdbx_seq_one_letter_code
_entity_poly.pdbx_strand_id
1 'polypeptide(L)'
;MLDYLALRTTLPPTGAGASLGELFGMAQYNIGEILGQDWGETAKLALGDPSRFAAQPCCTDNRMHACEWLHGPEGWIKLDGLDHHAAHDLIGCQDIAWDLAGAAVELDLPVNDLGPVLYALLGRDDDPSFIAAMQLCYLGFQIGLWTMAADRNGQDEQSCIQRQIDRYTRRVRALLT
;
A
#
# COMPACT_ATOMS: atom_id res chain seq x y z
N MET A 1 -1.01 7.23 14.51
CA MET A 1 -1.20 6.62 13.16
C MET A 1 -2.52 7.05 12.53
N LEU A 2 -3.70 6.72 13.08
CA LEU A 2 -4.98 7.13 12.47
C LEU A 2 -5.13 8.65 12.36
N ASP A 3 -4.71 9.41 13.38
CA ASP A 3 -4.69 10.88 13.31
C ASP A 3 -3.74 11.40 12.23
N TYR A 4 -2.62 10.70 11.99
CA TYR A 4 -1.70 11.03 10.92
C TYR A 4 -2.32 10.78 9.54
N LEU A 5 -3.00 9.65 9.35
CA LEU A 5 -3.72 9.37 8.10
C LEU A 5 -4.85 10.37 7.87
N ALA A 6 -5.63 10.69 8.91
CA ALA A 6 -6.66 11.71 8.85
C ALA A 6 -6.09 13.08 8.49
N LEU A 7 -4.95 13.47 9.07
CA LEU A 7 -4.23 14.69 8.69
C LEU A 7 -3.84 14.70 7.22
N ARG A 8 -3.34 13.58 6.65
CA ARG A 8 -2.99 13.51 5.22
C ARG A 8 -4.19 13.82 4.31
N THR A 9 -5.39 13.39 4.69
CA THR A 9 -6.60 13.67 3.91
C THR A 9 -6.95 15.17 3.81
N THR A 10 -6.42 15.99 4.71
CA THR A 10 -6.61 17.46 4.68
C THR A 10 -5.69 18.14 3.66
N LEU A 11 -4.70 17.43 3.13
CA LEU A 11 -3.78 17.93 2.12
C LEU A 11 -4.38 17.70 0.73
N PRO A 12 -4.75 18.77 0.00
CA PRO A 12 -5.36 18.63 -1.31
C PRO A 12 -4.36 18.03 -2.31
N PRO A 13 -4.82 17.19 -3.26
CA PRO A 13 -3.93 16.59 -4.24
C PRO A 13 -3.25 17.67 -5.09
N THR A 14 -1.93 17.63 -5.19
CA THR A 14 -1.12 18.58 -5.96
C THR A 14 -0.91 18.14 -7.42
N GLY A 15 -1.34 16.92 -7.77
CA GLY A 15 -1.27 16.35 -9.11
C GLY A 15 -2.06 15.04 -9.19
N ALA A 16 -2.12 14.47 -10.39
CA ALA A 16 -2.70 13.14 -10.58
C ALA A 16 -1.70 12.06 -10.15
N GLY A 17 -2.17 11.07 -9.39
CA GLY A 17 -1.52 9.77 -9.29
C GLY A 17 -1.98 8.82 -10.39
N ALA A 18 -1.47 7.59 -10.35
CA ALA A 18 -1.99 6.51 -11.20
C ALA A 18 -3.49 6.31 -11.02
N SER A 19 -4.18 6.00 -12.11
CA SER A 19 -5.54 5.50 -12.06
C SER A 19 -5.61 4.15 -11.33
N LEU A 20 -6.78 3.79 -10.80
CA LEU A 20 -6.99 2.48 -10.18
C LEU A 20 -6.70 1.33 -11.16
N GLY A 21 -6.99 1.51 -12.46
CA GLY A 21 -6.64 0.52 -13.47
C GLY A 21 -5.13 0.31 -13.64
N GLU A 22 -4.35 1.39 -13.58
CA GLU A 22 -2.87 1.31 -13.61
C GLU A 22 -2.33 0.67 -12.33
N LEU A 23 -2.85 1.03 -11.15
CA LEU A 23 -2.46 0.38 -9.88
C LEU A 23 -2.77 -1.13 -9.91
N PHE A 24 -3.95 -1.51 -10.38
CA PHE A 24 -4.37 -2.91 -10.44
C PHE A 24 -3.52 -3.70 -11.43
N GLY A 25 -3.25 -3.13 -12.60
CA GLY A 25 -2.39 -3.73 -13.61
C GLY A 25 -0.95 -3.93 -13.11
N MET A 26 -0.38 -2.92 -12.43
CA MET A 26 0.96 -3.03 -11.84
C MET A 26 1.01 -4.05 -10.70
N ALA A 27 -0.02 -4.12 -9.86
CA ALA A 27 -0.12 -5.12 -8.80
C ALA A 27 -0.17 -6.54 -9.38
N GLN A 28 -1.02 -6.77 -10.39
CA GLN A 28 -1.09 -8.03 -11.14
C GLN A 28 0.29 -8.40 -11.69
N TYR A 29 0.94 -7.47 -12.39
CA TYR A 29 2.22 -7.70 -13.04
C TYR A 29 3.29 -8.07 -12.00
N ASN A 30 3.50 -7.23 -10.98
CA ASN A 30 4.54 -7.46 -9.98
C ASN A 30 4.34 -8.76 -9.19
N ILE A 31 3.09 -9.11 -8.87
CA ILE A 31 2.75 -10.39 -8.22
C ILE A 31 3.04 -11.56 -9.17
N GLY A 32 2.64 -11.46 -10.44
CA GLY A 32 2.85 -12.49 -11.45
C GLY A 32 4.33 -12.75 -11.74
N GLU A 33 5.15 -11.70 -11.79
CA GLU A 33 6.59 -11.83 -12.04
C GLU A 33 7.31 -12.64 -10.95
N ILE A 34 6.92 -12.48 -9.68
CA ILE A 34 7.61 -13.13 -8.56
C ILE A 34 7.01 -14.48 -8.14
N LEU A 35 5.68 -14.65 -8.29
CA LEU A 35 4.95 -15.82 -7.81
C LEU A 35 4.47 -16.73 -8.95
N GLY A 36 4.58 -16.27 -10.20
CA GLY A 36 4.11 -16.96 -11.39
C GLY A 36 2.78 -16.38 -11.90
N GLN A 37 2.53 -16.56 -13.20
CA GLN A 37 1.42 -15.94 -13.92
C GLN A 37 0.04 -16.32 -13.36
N ASP A 38 -0.13 -17.54 -12.84
CA ASP A 38 -1.38 -17.98 -12.20
C ASP A 38 -1.74 -17.10 -10.97
N TRP A 39 -0.73 -16.67 -10.20
CA TRP A 39 -0.94 -15.73 -9.08
C TRP A 39 -1.28 -14.32 -9.58
N GLY A 40 -0.71 -13.90 -10.71
CA GLY A 40 -1.09 -12.65 -11.36
C GLY A 40 -2.56 -12.65 -11.78
N GLU A 41 -3.03 -13.72 -12.45
CA GLU A 41 -4.44 -13.84 -12.82
C GLU A 41 -5.35 -13.97 -11.60
N THR A 42 -4.92 -14.67 -10.54
CA THR A 42 -5.67 -14.73 -9.27
C THR A 42 -5.80 -13.34 -8.63
N ALA A 43 -4.72 -12.55 -8.63
CA ALA A 43 -4.73 -11.18 -8.14
C ALA A 43 -5.68 -10.30 -8.97
N LYS A 44 -5.64 -10.40 -10.30
CA LYS A 44 -6.56 -9.68 -11.20
C LYS A 44 -8.02 -10.01 -10.92
N LEU A 45 -8.35 -11.30 -10.73
CA LEU A 45 -9.70 -11.72 -10.39
C LEU A 45 -10.16 -11.15 -9.05
N ALA A 46 -9.28 -11.13 -8.04
CA ALA A 46 -9.58 -10.57 -6.72
C ALA A 46 -9.77 -9.04 -6.75
N LEU A 47 -8.96 -8.32 -7.53
CA LEU A 47 -9.06 -6.87 -7.70
C LEU A 47 -10.36 -6.49 -8.42
N GLY A 48 -10.74 -7.24 -9.46
CA GLY A 48 -11.96 -7.04 -10.23
C GLY A 48 -11.92 -5.77 -11.09
N ASP A 49 -13.10 -5.21 -11.38
CA ASP A 49 -13.22 -3.98 -12.17
C ASP A 49 -12.88 -2.74 -11.31
N PRO A 50 -11.85 -1.95 -11.65
CA PRO A 50 -11.51 -0.73 -10.91
C PRO A 50 -12.62 0.33 -10.93
N SER A 51 -13.53 0.32 -11.93
CA SER A 51 -14.61 1.31 -12.05
C SER A 51 -15.68 1.20 -10.96
N ARG A 52 -15.69 0.10 -10.19
CA ARG A 52 -16.61 -0.10 -9.06
C ARG A 52 -16.28 0.78 -7.85
N PHE A 53 -15.09 1.39 -7.83
CA PHE A 53 -14.60 2.18 -6.70
C PHE A 53 -14.57 3.67 -7.04
N ALA A 54 -14.97 4.49 -6.07
CA ALA A 54 -14.91 5.94 -6.16
C ALA A 54 -13.80 6.48 -5.24
N ALA A 55 -12.56 6.48 -5.74
CA ALA A 55 -11.41 7.02 -5.00
C ALA A 55 -11.55 8.54 -4.77
N GLN A 56 -11.12 9.02 -3.60
CA GLN A 56 -11.01 10.44 -3.26
C GLN A 56 -9.55 10.80 -3.00
N PRO A 57 -8.78 11.18 -4.04
CA PRO A 57 -7.36 11.42 -3.91
C PRO A 57 -7.01 12.56 -2.97
N CYS A 58 -5.97 12.35 -2.18
CA CYS A 58 -5.29 13.36 -1.37
C CYS A 58 -3.77 13.20 -1.55
N CYS A 59 -2.98 14.11 -0.98
CA CYS A 59 -1.55 13.85 -0.86
C CYS A 59 -1.33 12.76 0.19
N THR A 60 -1.35 11.49 -0.23
CA THR A 60 -0.96 10.32 0.58
C THR A 60 0.53 10.32 0.90
N ASP A 61 0.94 9.62 1.95
CA ASP A 61 2.35 9.38 2.25
C ASP A 61 2.97 8.37 1.29
N ASN A 62 2.20 7.45 0.71
CA ASN A 62 2.63 6.42 -0.23
C ASN A 62 3.63 5.39 0.29
N ARG A 63 4.38 5.67 1.37
CA ARG A 63 5.48 4.85 1.86
C ARG A 63 5.33 4.58 3.35
N MET A 64 4.71 3.46 3.69
CA MET A 64 4.36 3.17 5.09
C MET A 64 5.39 2.30 5.83
N HIS A 65 6.61 2.16 5.32
CA HIS A 65 7.62 1.21 5.81
C HIS A 65 7.81 1.24 7.33
N ALA A 66 7.84 0.05 7.95
CA ALA A 66 7.88 -0.09 9.41
C ALA A 66 9.06 0.65 10.08
N CYS A 67 10.21 0.74 9.41
CA CYS A 67 11.40 1.42 9.94
C CYS A 67 11.25 2.95 10.07
N GLU A 68 10.21 3.53 9.46
CA GLU A 68 9.90 4.96 9.53
C GLU A 68 8.89 5.29 10.63
N TRP A 69 8.53 4.31 11.45
CA TRP A 69 7.56 4.45 12.52
C TRP A 69 8.16 4.08 13.87
N LEU A 70 7.83 4.86 14.90
CA LEU A 70 8.09 4.53 16.30
C LEU A 70 6.78 4.37 17.06
N HIS A 71 6.70 3.33 17.89
CA HIS A 71 5.58 3.14 18.82
C HIS A 71 6.00 3.56 20.23
N GLY A 72 5.45 4.67 20.70
CA GLY A 72 5.69 5.22 22.03
C GLY A 72 4.45 5.17 22.93
N PRO A 73 4.54 5.71 24.16
CA PRO A 73 3.41 5.75 25.10
C PRO A 73 2.17 6.49 24.57
N GLU A 74 2.38 7.45 23.67
CA GLU A 74 1.31 8.25 23.04
C GLU A 74 0.86 7.67 21.69
N GLY A 75 1.34 6.48 21.34
CA GLY A 75 1.02 5.78 20.09
C GLY A 75 2.11 5.91 19.02
N TRP A 76 1.68 5.79 17.77
CA TRP A 76 2.57 5.72 16.60
C TRP A 76 2.95 7.09 16.06
N ILE A 77 4.25 7.33 15.92
CA ILE A 77 4.85 8.54 15.35
C ILE A 77 5.59 8.16 14.06
N LYS A 78 5.29 8.86 12.96
CA LYS A 78 6.00 8.77 11.68
C LYS A 78 7.23 9.69 11.74
N LEU A 79 8.40 9.14 11.43
CA LEU A 79 9.69 9.85 11.48
C LEU A 79 10.00 10.64 10.21
N ASP A 80 9.47 10.19 9.08
CA ASP A 80 9.62 10.83 7.78
C ASP A 80 8.29 10.80 7.06
N GLY A 81 7.70 11.97 6.78
CA GLY A 81 6.35 12.08 6.25
C GLY A 81 6.13 13.26 5.30
N LEU A 82 7.21 13.85 4.79
CA LEU A 82 7.16 14.95 3.82
C LEU A 82 7.55 14.39 2.44
N ASP A 83 6.82 14.81 1.39
CA ASP A 83 7.21 14.70 -0.03
C ASP A 83 7.01 13.40 -0.82
N HIS A 84 6.68 12.27 -0.19
CA HIS A 84 6.55 10.97 -0.89
C HIS A 84 5.40 10.87 -1.92
N HIS A 85 4.38 11.73 -1.84
CA HIS A 85 3.31 11.79 -2.86
C HIS A 85 3.78 12.18 -4.27
N ALA A 86 5.00 12.72 -4.40
CA ALA A 86 5.61 13.15 -5.67
C ALA A 86 6.77 12.23 -6.10
N ALA A 87 6.85 11.02 -5.56
CA ALA A 87 7.86 10.04 -5.96
C ALA A 87 7.71 9.58 -7.41
N HIS A 88 8.77 8.99 -7.96
CA HIS A 88 8.82 8.47 -9.34
C HIS A 88 8.35 7.00 -9.45
N ASP A 89 7.48 6.56 -8.56
CA ASP A 89 7.00 5.18 -8.43
C ASP A 89 5.59 4.96 -9.01
N LEU A 90 5.09 5.94 -9.79
CA LEU A 90 3.78 5.96 -10.45
C LEU A 90 2.59 6.12 -9.51
N ILE A 91 2.72 5.90 -8.20
CA ILE A 91 1.60 5.94 -7.24
C ILE A 91 0.98 7.34 -7.21
N GLY A 92 1.76 8.38 -6.88
CA GLY A 92 1.26 9.77 -6.82
C GLY A 92 0.16 10.00 -5.77
N CYS A 93 -0.69 11.02 -5.94
CA CYS A 93 -1.81 11.27 -5.02
C CYS A 93 -2.89 10.18 -5.14
N GLN A 94 -3.21 9.52 -4.03
CA GLN A 94 -4.17 8.41 -3.98
C GLN A 94 -5.26 8.62 -2.93
N ASP A 95 -6.27 7.75 -2.94
CA ASP A 95 -7.19 7.64 -1.81
C ASP A 95 -6.42 7.20 -0.55
N ILE A 96 -6.84 7.68 0.63
CA ILE A 96 -6.20 7.34 1.90
C ILE A 96 -6.23 5.84 2.21
N ALA A 97 -7.10 5.07 1.56
CA ALA A 97 -7.08 3.62 1.57
C ALA A 97 -5.70 3.04 1.22
N TRP A 98 -4.91 3.71 0.38
CA TRP A 98 -3.53 3.32 0.07
C TRP A 98 -2.64 3.31 1.32
N ASP A 99 -2.60 4.42 2.07
CA ASP A 99 -1.77 4.52 3.27
C ASP A 99 -2.33 3.68 4.41
N LEU A 100 -3.65 3.54 4.52
CA LEU A 100 -4.27 2.63 5.48
C LEU A 100 -3.85 1.18 5.21
N ALA A 101 -3.90 0.75 3.95
CA ALA A 101 -3.41 -0.55 3.51
C ALA A 101 -1.92 -0.72 3.81
N GLY A 102 -1.11 0.29 3.50
CA GLY A 102 0.31 0.32 3.81
C GLY A 102 0.59 0.21 5.32
N ALA A 103 -0.12 0.95 6.17
CA ALA A 103 0.01 0.87 7.62
C ALA A 103 -0.32 -0.54 8.13
N ALA A 104 -1.42 -1.13 7.67
CA ALA A 104 -1.83 -2.46 8.07
C ALA A 104 -0.78 -3.52 7.68
N VAL A 105 -0.24 -3.43 6.46
CA VAL A 105 0.82 -4.31 5.99
C VAL A 105 2.10 -4.06 6.80
N GLU A 106 2.58 -2.84 6.92
CA GLU A 106 3.91 -2.59 7.47
C GLU A 106 3.98 -2.74 8.99
N LEU A 107 2.93 -2.34 9.69
CA LEU A 107 2.89 -2.32 11.15
C LEU A 107 2.16 -3.53 11.76
N ASP A 108 1.77 -4.51 10.93
CA ASP A 108 1.05 -5.72 11.34
C ASP A 108 -0.25 -5.39 12.12
N LEU A 109 -0.97 -4.36 11.67
CA LEU A 109 -2.21 -3.89 12.29
C LEU A 109 -3.44 -4.46 11.57
N PRO A 110 -4.50 -4.84 12.32
CA PRO A 110 -5.71 -5.41 11.73
C PRO A 110 -6.51 -4.33 10.98
N VAL A 111 -6.45 -4.36 9.65
CA VAL A 111 -7.11 -3.35 8.80
C VAL A 111 -8.63 -3.28 9.02
N ASN A 112 -9.25 -4.41 9.35
CA ASN A 112 -10.69 -4.51 9.62
C ASN A 112 -11.11 -3.74 10.88
N ASP A 113 -10.18 -3.51 11.81
CA ASP A 113 -10.42 -2.71 13.00
C ASP A 113 -10.11 -1.23 12.73
N LEU A 114 -9.12 -0.96 11.88
CA LEU A 114 -8.66 0.40 11.58
C LEU A 114 -9.54 1.15 10.58
N GLY A 115 -10.03 0.45 9.55
CA GLY A 115 -10.81 1.03 8.46
C GLY A 115 -12.06 1.76 8.95
N PRO A 116 -12.97 1.09 9.67
CA PRO A 116 -14.20 1.73 10.17
C PRO A 116 -13.91 2.96 11.05
N VAL A 117 -12.86 2.92 11.87
CA VAL A 117 -12.47 4.05 12.72
C VAL A 117 -11.96 5.22 11.89
N LEU A 118 -11.07 4.98 10.92
CA LEU A 118 -10.56 6.03 10.04
C LEU A 118 -11.69 6.69 9.25
N TYR A 119 -12.53 5.88 8.58
CA TYR A 119 -13.59 6.41 7.74
C TYR A 119 -14.66 7.15 8.54
N ALA A 120 -14.97 6.70 9.76
CA ALA A 120 -15.81 7.46 10.69
C ALA A 120 -15.21 8.82 11.07
N LEU A 121 -13.90 8.90 11.34
CA LEU A 121 -13.20 10.17 11.59
C LEU A 121 -13.27 11.13 10.40
N LEU A 122 -13.28 10.58 9.18
CA LEU A 122 -13.37 11.35 7.94
C LEU A 122 -14.82 11.72 7.55
N GLY A 123 -15.83 11.20 8.26
CA GLY A 123 -17.23 11.35 7.89
C GLY A 123 -17.57 10.69 6.54
N ARG A 124 -16.91 9.57 6.23
CA ARG A 124 -17.07 8.79 4.99
C ARG A 124 -17.53 7.37 5.34
N ASP A 125 -18.20 6.72 4.40
CA ASP A 125 -18.50 5.29 4.50
C ASP A 125 -17.25 4.47 4.17
N ASP A 126 -17.00 3.40 4.92
CA ASP A 126 -15.93 2.46 4.60
C ASP A 126 -16.38 1.46 3.52
N ASP A 127 -15.45 1.11 2.62
CA ASP A 127 -15.62 -0.01 1.70
C ASP A 127 -14.50 -1.02 1.97
N PRO A 128 -14.76 -2.08 2.76
CA PRO A 128 -13.78 -3.11 3.06
C PRO A 128 -13.19 -3.78 1.80
N SER A 129 -13.97 -3.85 0.71
CA SER A 129 -13.49 -4.44 -0.54
C SER A 129 -12.51 -3.52 -1.28
N PHE A 130 -12.68 -2.20 -1.16
CA PHE A 130 -11.73 -1.23 -1.67
C PHE A 130 -10.42 -1.25 -0.87
N ILE A 131 -10.51 -1.32 0.45
CA ILE A 131 -9.35 -1.44 1.34
C ILE A 131 -8.57 -2.72 1.04
N ALA A 132 -9.25 -3.86 0.86
CA ALA A 132 -8.62 -5.12 0.48
C ALA A 132 -7.92 -5.04 -0.89
N ALA A 133 -8.55 -4.38 -1.87
CA ALA A 133 -7.93 -4.13 -3.17
C ALA A 133 -6.66 -3.26 -3.04
N MET A 134 -6.69 -2.21 -2.22
CA MET A 134 -5.52 -1.37 -1.93
C MET A 134 -4.41 -2.12 -1.19
N GLN A 135 -4.75 -3.05 -0.28
CA GLN A 135 -3.75 -3.93 0.34
C GLN A 135 -3.03 -4.80 -0.67
N LEU A 136 -3.77 -5.40 -1.60
CA LEU A 136 -3.17 -6.22 -2.65
C LEU A 136 -2.30 -5.37 -3.60
N CYS A 137 -2.74 -4.14 -3.91
CA CYS A 137 -1.95 -3.19 -4.69
C CYS A 137 -0.67 -2.80 -3.96
N TYR A 138 -0.75 -2.37 -2.70
CA TYR A 138 0.40 -2.02 -1.88
C TYR A 138 1.43 -3.15 -1.83
N LEU A 139 0.98 -4.40 -1.60
CA LEU A 139 1.84 -5.58 -1.62
C LEU A 139 2.51 -5.79 -2.99
N GLY A 140 1.77 -5.67 -4.09
CA GLY A 140 2.33 -5.78 -5.43
C GLY A 140 3.40 -4.72 -5.70
N PHE A 141 3.17 -3.47 -5.30
CA PHE A 141 4.16 -2.40 -5.44
C PHE A 141 5.40 -2.62 -4.57
N GLN A 142 5.23 -3.07 -3.32
CA GLN A 142 6.35 -3.42 -2.46
C GLN A 142 7.19 -4.57 -3.03
N ILE A 143 6.55 -5.61 -3.58
CA ILE A 143 7.29 -6.68 -4.25
C ILE A 143 8.08 -6.12 -5.44
N GLY A 144 7.47 -5.30 -6.30
CA GLY A 144 8.17 -4.66 -7.41
C GLY A 144 9.37 -3.82 -6.95
N LEU A 145 9.19 -3.00 -5.92
CA LEU A 145 10.24 -2.17 -5.31
C LEU A 145 11.43 -3.01 -4.85
N TRP A 146 11.17 -4.05 -4.05
CA TRP A 146 12.24 -4.85 -3.45
C TRP A 146 12.91 -5.79 -4.47
N THR A 147 12.18 -6.29 -5.47
CA THR A 147 12.78 -7.05 -6.58
C THR A 147 13.71 -6.17 -7.40
N MET A 148 13.31 -4.94 -7.74
CA MET A 148 14.20 -4.00 -8.43
C MET A 148 15.43 -3.62 -7.59
N ALA A 149 15.27 -3.51 -6.26
CA ALA A 149 16.38 -3.25 -5.36
C ALA A 149 17.36 -4.45 -5.32
N ALA A 150 16.86 -5.69 -5.37
CA ALA A 150 17.70 -6.88 -5.43
C ALA A 150 18.63 -6.87 -6.64
N ASP A 151 18.14 -6.43 -7.81
CA ASP A 151 18.93 -6.40 -9.04
C ASP A 151 20.02 -5.32 -9.04
N ARG A 152 19.87 -4.27 -8.21
CA ARG A 152 20.72 -3.07 -8.26
C ARG A 152 21.71 -2.95 -7.11
N ASN A 153 21.51 -3.67 -6.01
CA ASN A 153 22.33 -3.56 -4.82
C ASN A 153 23.33 -4.72 -4.65
N GLY A 154 24.40 -4.45 -3.91
CA GLY A 154 25.48 -5.41 -3.64
C GLY A 154 25.05 -6.57 -2.73
N GLN A 155 25.92 -7.57 -2.61
CA GLN A 155 25.64 -8.82 -1.86
C GLN A 155 25.28 -8.59 -0.39
N ASP A 156 25.79 -7.51 0.22
CA ASP A 156 25.57 -7.20 1.64
C ASP A 156 24.09 -6.90 1.96
N GLU A 157 23.32 -6.38 0.98
CA GLU A 157 21.91 -6.02 1.17
C GLU A 157 20.94 -7.14 0.77
N GLN A 158 21.40 -8.12 -0.02
CA GLN A 158 20.57 -9.18 -0.60
C GLN A 158 19.76 -9.95 0.45
N SER A 159 20.37 -10.26 1.59
CA SER A 159 19.68 -10.98 2.67
C SER A 159 18.55 -10.16 3.28
N CYS A 160 18.69 -8.84 3.36
CA CYS A 160 17.63 -7.96 3.87
C CYS A 160 16.49 -7.83 2.85
N ILE A 161 16.84 -7.62 1.58
CA ILE A 161 15.90 -7.49 0.48
C ILE A 161 15.07 -8.78 0.34
N GLN A 162 15.71 -9.95 0.34
CA GLN A 162 15.02 -11.23 0.23
C GLN A 162 14.02 -11.45 1.38
N ARG A 163 14.36 -11.05 2.62
CA ARG A 163 13.42 -11.12 3.74
C ARG A 163 12.17 -10.27 3.53
N GLN A 164 12.30 -9.11 2.88
CA GLN A 164 11.16 -8.27 2.55
C GLN A 164 10.29 -8.90 1.47
N ILE A 165 10.89 -9.40 0.38
CA ILE A 165 10.17 -10.12 -0.69
C ILE A 165 9.40 -11.32 -0.11
N ASP A 166 10.05 -12.13 0.72
CA ASP A 166 9.43 -13.29 1.37
C ASP A 166 8.27 -12.89 2.28
N ARG A 167 8.40 -11.77 3.01
CA ARG A 167 7.34 -11.22 3.87
C ARG A 167 6.12 -10.81 3.04
N TYR A 168 6.31 -10.03 1.98
CA TYR A 168 5.20 -9.55 1.16
C TYR A 168 4.53 -10.67 0.37
N THR A 169 5.31 -11.57 -0.24
CA THR A 169 4.75 -12.72 -0.97
C THR A 169 3.95 -13.65 -0.08
N ARG A 170 4.35 -13.87 1.18
CA ARG A 170 3.55 -14.64 2.15
C ARG A 170 2.18 -14.00 2.41
N ARG A 171 2.13 -12.66 2.48
CA ARG A 171 0.86 -11.93 2.68
C ARG A 171 -0.02 -11.93 1.44
N VAL A 172 0.55 -11.82 0.24
CA VAL A 172 -0.20 -12.01 -1.01
C VAL A 172 -0.87 -13.38 -1.03
N ARG A 173 -0.13 -14.44 -0.69
CA ARG A 173 -0.69 -15.79 -0.61
C ARG A 173 -1.85 -15.84 0.38
N ALA A 174 -1.67 -15.31 1.59
CA ALA A 174 -2.71 -15.31 2.62
C ALA A 174 -3.97 -14.50 2.25
N LEU A 175 -3.87 -13.48 1.39
CA LEU A 175 -5.02 -12.70 0.93
C LEU A 175 -5.77 -13.34 -0.24
N LEU A 176 -5.12 -14.22 -1.00
CA LEU A 176 -5.66 -14.81 -2.23
C LEU A 176 -6.05 -16.29 -2.09
N THR A 177 -5.81 -16.91 -0.93
CA THR A 177 -6.20 -18.30 -0.59
C THR A 177 -7.24 -18.33 0.52
#